data_AF-A0A5C7M3C1-F1
#
_entry.id   AF-A0A5C7M3C1-F1
#
_cell.length_a   1.000
_cell.length_b   1.000
_cell.length_c   1.000
_cell.angle_alpha   90.00
_cell.angle_beta   90.00
_cell.angle_gamma   90.00
#
_symmetry.space_group_name_H-M   'P 1'
#
loop_
_entity.id
_entity.type
_entity.pdbx_description
1 polymer ?
#
loop_
_entity_poly.entity_id
_entity_poly.type
_entity_poly.pdbx_seq_one_letter_code
_entity_poly.pdbx_strand_id
1 'polypeptide(L)'
;MIKIGTTPVIMTGHSGVIDSYLERNHSPELIRAFTEAAAVKIPRGKNLLFPNYPDLPPARINQIVVPTGATRWSYGLFMVTTAQKDLILEESAANENKLTVEFGAPENWKEAQYGEETAFKPNLTLTMSPLPPRPMTPDELSEVETDDIQNLWLLCMVDQRYWWQFKNVDLIEDQEFDDIQSILAYLNEQMGSAVELSCASAQHSEIPDIAASNNYENAAVVLESLAWHIGCQVVPELNSTSEDGEEVETGFVLISVDDSPFIHQNNLDGKCGIALCDRDQYTDEVASDQSGFELTGSPVTAMGGSLGENQGAAFLPAKILIPARGTYVSRTPTEAGMTDVNTIPLTSAVLRLHWKDVESPPIELRNKAARDFYGRFAKIHDYTFNGIQKWQPTAYDDSVTFFQTRFQSGYRCQTRVRSWQHNLIPETIAAVATGGSHHILFTIVDVFCVNDEDNEEGVFFVLADWDEYTGGCTAKPPGVDDYTGLLKIYDTCVLEAYYTAYDLVGKQGYATYLYPRTDAAADDAYSPCLAKWRALSLCGEPGCS
;
A
#
# COMPACT_ATOMS: atom_id res chain seq x y z
N MET A 1 9.98 -9.71 -22.81
CA MET A 1 8.80 -9.57 -23.67
C MET A 1 7.61 -9.70 -22.76
N ILE A 2 6.65 -8.78 -22.89
CA ILE A 2 5.39 -8.86 -22.15
C ILE A 2 4.34 -9.42 -23.13
N LYS A 3 3.61 -10.45 -22.70
CA LYS A 3 2.45 -10.98 -23.43
C LYS A 3 1.22 -10.93 -22.53
N ILE A 4 0.07 -10.72 -23.14
CA ILE A 4 -1.25 -10.82 -22.50
C ILE A 4 -2.01 -11.87 -23.29
N GLY A 5 -2.29 -12.99 -22.64
CA GLY A 5 -2.69 -14.20 -23.34
C GLY A 5 -1.62 -14.59 -24.37
N THR A 6 -2.06 -14.82 -25.60
CA THR A 6 -1.17 -15.12 -26.72
C THR A 6 -0.55 -13.89 -27.39
N THR A 7 -0.98 -12.68 -27.01
CA THR A 7 -0.69 -11.45 -27.75
C THR A 7 0.46 -10.64 -27.12
N PRO A 8 1.56 -10.34 -27.86
CA PRO A 8 2.60 -9.46 -27.36
C PRO A 8 2.13 -8.00 -27.34
N VAL A 9 2.51 -7.24 -26.31
CA VAL A 9 2.17 -5.80 -26.19
C VAL A 9 3.23 -4.91 -26.82
N ILE A 10 2.89 -3.65 -27.08
CA ILE A 10 3.82 -2.66 -27.60
C ILE A 10 4.78 -2.24 -26.49
N MET A 11 6.05 -2.55 -26.69
CA MET A 11 7.13 -1.96 -25.91
C MET A 11 7.42 -0.57 -26.46
N THR A 12 7.48 0.43 -25.58
CA THR A 12 7.74 1.82 -25.99
C THR A 12 9.03 1.88 -26.85
N GLY A 13 8.91 2.56 -27.99
CA GLY A 13 9.88 2.47 -29.08
C GLY A 13 11.15 3.28 -28.85
N HIS A 14 12.21 2.94 -29.60
CA HIS A 14 13.51 3.61 -29.55
C HIS A 14 13.44 5.13 -29.83
N SER A 15 12.44 5.59 -30.58
CA SER A 15 12.30 7.01 -30.96
C SER A 15 11.88 7.91 -29.79
N GLY A 16 11.41 7.35 -28.66
CA GLY A 16 10.89 8.12 -27.52
C GLY A 16 9.67 8.97 -27.86
N VAL A 17 9.10 8.83 -29.06
CA VAL A 17 7.96 9.63 -29.54
C VAL A 17 6.70 9.29 -28.74
N ILE A 18 6.45 7.98 -28.54
CA ILE A 18 5.34 7.50 -27.72
C ILE A 18 5.52 7.96 -26.27
N ASP A 19 6.70 7.79 -25.69
CA ASP A 19 7.00 8.25 -24.32
C ASP A 19 6.82 9.77 -24.18
N SER A 20 7.37 10.54 -25.12
CA SER A 20 7.22 12.01 -25.16
C SER A 20 5.77 12.45 -25.33
N TYR A 21 4.98 11.72 -26.11
CA TYR A 21 3.56 11.99 -26.31
C TYR A 21 2.78 11.74 -25.02
N LEU A 22 3.04 10.61 -24.36
CA LEU A 22 2.41 10.24 -23.09
C LEU A 22 2.77 11.22 -21.98
N GLU A 23 4.04 11.62 -21.89
CA GLU A 23 4.50 12.62 -20.93
C GLU A 23 3.85 14.00 -21.16
N ARG A 24 3.66 14.39 -22.42
CA ARG A 24 3.05 15.69 -22.78
C ARG A 24 1.54 15.72 -22.55
N ASN A 25 0.83 14.63 -22.86
CA ASN A 25 -0.62 14.66 -22.99
C ASN A 25 -1.36 13.90 -21.88
N HIS A 26 -0.68 13.06 -21.09
CA HIS A 26 -1.35 12.10 -20.21
C HIS A 26 -0.62 11.84 -18.85
N SER A 27 0.36 12.68 -18.46
CA SER A 27 1.47 12.27 -17.57
C SER A 27 1.14 11.83 -16.13
N PRO A 28 0.16 12.40 -15.39
CA PRO A 28 -0.14 11.86 -14.05
C PRO A 28 -1.63 11.71 -13.70
N GLU A 29 -2.51 12.57 -14.21
CA GLU A 29 -3.93 12.59 -13.84
C GLU A 29 -4.73 11.45 -14.47
N LEU A 30 -4.38 11.08 -15.71
CA LEU A 30 -4.98 9.93 -16.39
C LEU A 30 -4.59 8.64 -15.65
N ILE A 31 -3.30 8.51 -15.33
CA ILE A 31 -2.73 7.38 -14.58
C ILE A 31 -3.36 7.31 -13.17
N ARG A 32 -3.48 8.45 -12.47
CA ARG A 32 -4.23 8.60 -11.20
C ARG A 32 -5.67 8.13 -11.33
N ALA A 33 -6.41 8.55 -12.36
CA ALA A 33 -7.81 8.20 -12.50
C ALA A 33 -8.05 6.67 -12.61
N PHE A 34 -7.05 5.90 -13.01
CA PHE A 34 -7.13 4.43 -13.05
C PHE A 34 -6.57 3.74 -11.80
N THR A 35 -5.57 4.32 -11.14
CA THR A 35 -4.95 3.75 -9.93
C THR A 35 -5.55 4.26 -8.62
N GLU A 36 -6.17 5.43 -8.59
CA GLU A 36 -6.90 5.96 -7.42
C GLU A 36 -8.33 5.41 -7.36
N ALA A 37 -8.88 4.99 -8.50
CA ALA A 37 -10.03 4.09 -8.50
C ALA A 37 -9.67 2.74 -7.85
N ALA A 38 -8.38 2.44 -7.67
CA ALA A 38 -7.88 1.17 -7.18
C ALA A 38 -7.66 1.03 -5.67
N ALA A 39 -8.06 2.04 -4.92
CA ALA A 39 -8.27 1.95 -3.49
C ALA A 39 -9.50 2.78 -3.19
N VAL A 40 -10.69 2.29 -3.60
CA VAL A 40 -11.93 2.88 -3.09
C VAL A 40 -11.72 3.00 -1.58
N LYS A 41 -11.85 4.23 -1.06
CA LYS A 41 -11.93 4.52 0.37
C LYS A 41 -13.21 3.84 0.85
N ILE A 42 -13.18 2.52 0.99
CA ILE A 42 -14.33 1.72 1.39
C ILE A 42 -14.73 2.27 2.77
N PRO A 43 -15.98 2.74 2.93
CA PRO A 43 -16.48 3.22 4.21
C PRO A 43 -16.24 2.15 5.28
N ARG A 44 -15.59 2.52 6.37
CA ARG A 44 -15.03 1.55 7.33
C ARG A 44 -15.98 1.27 8.48
N GLY A 45 -16.14 0.00 8.82
CA GLY A 45 -16.65 -0.46 10.10
C GLY A 45 -15.75 0.01 11.25
N LYS A 46 -16.35 0.40 12.38
CA LYS A 46 -15.63 0.96 13.53
C LYS A 46 -14.76 -0.06 14.29
N ASN A 47 -14.94 -1.35 14.01
CA ASN A 47 -14.37 -2.46 14.78
C ASN A 47 -13.43 -3.37 13.96
N LEU A 48 -13.06 -2.96 12.75
CA LEU A 48 -12.17 -3.72 11.89
C LEU A 48 -10.73 -3.22 11.95
N LEU A 49 -9.80 -4.16 11.80
CA LEU A 49 -8.36 -3.90 11.73
C LEU A 49 -7.96 -3.65 10.31
N PHE A 50 -7.42 -2.47 10.07
CA PHE A 50 -6.92 -2.15 8.75
C PHE A 50 -5.51 -1.58 8.82
N PRO A 51 -4.54 -2.16 8.10
CA PRO A 51 -3.23 -1.58 7.99
C PRO A 51 -3.27 -0.21 7.29
N ASN A 52 -2.46 0.71 7.79
CA ASN A 52 -2.14 1.91 7.01
C ASN A 52 -1.08 1.56 5.97
N TYR A 53 -1.53 1.07 4.82
CA TYR A 53 -0.63 0.77 3.71
C TYR A 53 0.07 2.04 3.20
N PRO A 54 1.35 1.96 2.84
CA PRO A 54 1.98 3.04 2.10
C PRO A 54 1.40 3.12 0.68
N ASP A 55 1.60 4.27 0.04
CA ASP A 55 1.19 4.47 -1.33
C ASP A 55 1.94 3.51 -2.27
N LEU A 56 1.18 2.88 -3.16
CA LEU A 56 1.75 2.06 -4.23
C LEU A 56 2.52 2.93 -5.22
N PRO A 57 3.52 2.38 -5.93
CA PRO A 57 4.26 3.15 -6.93
C PRO A 57 3.29 3.72 -7.99
N PRO A 58 3.48 4.96 -8.45
CA PRO A 58 2.63 5.49 -9.52
C PRO A 58 2.74 4.57 -10.74
N ALA A 59 1.60 4.22 -11.34
CA ALA A 59 1.60 3.31 -12.47
C ALA A 59 2.34 3.89 -13.67
N ARG A 60 3.03 3.03 -14.41
CA ARG A 60 3.79 3.38 -15.61
C ARG A 60 3.47 2.37 -16.71
N ILE A 61 3.63 2.79 -17.95
CA ILE A 61 3.47 1.88 -19.09
C ILE A 61 4.56 0.81 -19.05
N ASN A 62 4.17 -0.42 -19.36
CA ASN A 62 5.00 -1.63 -19.28
C ASN A 62 5.53 -1.93 -17.88
N GLN A 63 4.77 -1.49 -16.86
CA GLN A 63 4.99 -1.81 -15.46
C GLN A 63 3.85 -2.68 -14.94
N ILE A 64 4.19 -3.70 -14.15
CA ILE A 64 3.26 -4.38 -13.24
C ILE A 64 3.67 -4.05 -11.82
N VAL A 65 2.68 -3.76 -10.98
CA VAL A 65 2.82 -3.68 -9.52
C VAL A 65 1.97 -4.79 -8.91
N VAL A 66 2.57 -5.55 -8.00
CA VAL A 66 1.97 -6.66 -7.26
C VAL A 66 2.06 -6.33 -5.76
N PRO A 67 1.01 -5.73 -5.16
CA PRO A 67 0.99 -5.43 -3.74
C PRO A 67 0.59 -6.66 -2.91
N THR A 68 0.94 -6.65 -1.62
CA THR A 68 0.35 -7.55 -0.63
C THR A 68 -0.97 -6.99 -0.09
N GLY A 69 -1.84 -7.79 0.51
CA GLY A 69 -3.12 -7.37 1.08
C GLY A 69 -4.34 -7.69 0.21
N ALA A 70 -5.47 -7.96 0.85
CA ALA A 70 -6.73 -8.26 0.21
C ALA A 70 -7.40 -7.02 -0.41
N THR A 71 -7.23 -5.86 0.22
CA THR A 71 -7.84 -4.59 -0.25
C THR A 71 -6.97 -3.83 -1.25
N ARG A 72 -5.86 -4.42 -1.67
CA ARG A 72 -4.97 -3.89 -2.70
C ARG A 72 -4.83 -4.94 -3.78
N TRP A 73 -4.75 -4.53 -5.03
CA TRP A 73 -4.68 -5.47 -6.15
C TRP A 73 -3.54 -5.12 -7.08
N SER A 74 -3.07 -6.14 -7.79
CA SER A 74 -2.07 -5.95 -8.81
C SER A 74 -2.65 -5.19 -9.98
N TYR A 75 -1.84 -4.35 -10.60
CA TYR A 75 -2.20 -3.67 -11.84
C TYR A 75 -1.04 -3.64 -12.81
N GLY A 76 -1.36 -3.63 -14.10
CA GLY A 76 -0.42 -3.39 -15.18
C GLY A 76 -1.01 -2.49 -16.25
N LEU A 77 -0.19 -1.58 -16.78
CA LEU A 77 -0.58 -0.69 -17.88
C LEU A 77 0.21 -1.01 -19.14
N PHE A 78 -0.49 -1.31 -20.22
CA PHE A 78 0.12 -1.76 -21.47
C PHE A 78 -0.39 -0.97 -22.66
N MET A 79 0.51 -0.67 -23.58
CA MET A 79 0.16 -0.06 -24.87
C MET A 79 -0.08 -1.16 -25.90
N VAL A 80 -1.17 -1.05 -26.64
CA VAL A 80 -1.56 -2.03 -27.67
C VAL A 80 -2.16 -1.33 -28.88
N THR A 81 -2.04 -1.93 -30.07
CA THR A 81 -2.77 -1.49 -31.26
C THR A 81 -4.23 -1.93 -31.20
N THR A 82 -5.11 -1.36 -32.05
CA THR A 82 -6.49 -1.85 -32.20
C THR A 82 -6.53 -3.35 -32.47
N ALA A 83 -5.70 -3.88 -33.37
CA ALA A 83 -5.68 -5.30 -33.69
C ALA A 83 -5.26 -6.17 -32.49
N GLN A 84 -4.23 -5.76 -31.73
CA GLN A 84 -3.81 -6.45 -30.52
C GLN A 84 -4.89 -6.40 -29.43
N LYS A 85 -5.51 -5.23 -29.23
CA LYS A 85 -6.61 -5.03 -28.28
C LYS A 85 -7.79 -5.95 -28.62
N ASP A 86 -8.20 -6.02 -29.88
CA ASP A 86 -9.32 -6.86 -30.31
C ASP A 86 -9.02 -8.35 -30.06
N LEU A 87 -7.80 -8.83 -30.37
CA LEU A 87 -7.36 -10.20 -30.07
C LEU A 87 -7.36 -10.50 -28.57
N ILE A 88 -6.83 -9.58 -27.75
CA ILE A 88 -6.80 -9.73 -26.29
C ILE A 88 -8.22 -9.80 -25.72
N LEU A 89 -9.14 -8.94 -26.17
CA LEU A 89 -10.51 -8.93 -25.68
C LEU A 89 -11.30 -10.18 -26.13
N GLU A 90 -11.06 -10.67 -27.34
CA GLU A 90 -11.63 -11.93 -27.83
C GLU A 90 -11.15 -13.13 -26.99
N GLU A 91 -9.84 -13.22 -26.74
CA GLU A 91 -9.26 -14.25 -25.88
C GLU A 91 -9.79 -14.13 -24.44
N SER A 92 -9.91 -12.90 -23.91
CA SER A 92 -10.46 -12.66 -22.57
C SER A 92 -11.90 -13.14 -22.45
N ALA A 93 -12.74 -12.83 -23.45
CA ALA A 93 -14.15 -13.22 -23.46
C ALA A 93 -14.32 -14.75 -23.50
N ALA A 94 -13.40 -15.47 -24.13
CA ALA A 94 -13.40 -16.93 -24.16
C ALA A 94 -12.97 -17.58 -22.82
N ASN A 95 -12.28 -16.84 -21.95
CA ASN A 95 -11.68 -17.32 -20.71
C ASN A 95 -12.26 -16.60 -19.47
N GLU A 96 -13.58 -16.35 -19.45
CA GLU A 96 -14.27 -15.74 -18.30
C GLU A 96 -13.66 -14.40 -17.83
N ASN A 97 -13.13 -13.62 -18.77
CA ASN A 97 -12.42 -12.37 -18.53
C ASN A 97 -11.11 -12.51 -17.73
N LYS A 98 -10.45 -13.66 -17.82
CA LYS A 98 -9.13 -13.93 -17.22
C LYS A 98 -8.11 -14.28 -18.29
N LEU A 99 -6.91 -13.73 -18.17
CA LEU A 99 -5.79 -13.96 -19.09
C LEU A 99 -4.48 -14.09 -18.33
N THR A 100 -3.60 -14.96 -18.80
CA THR A 100 -2.23 -15.02 -18.31
C THR A 100 -1.44 -13.84 -18.87
N VAL A 101 -0.87 -13.03 -17.98
CA VAL A 101 0.10 -11.99 -18.30
C VAL A 101 1.49 -12.57 -18.05
N GLU A 102 2.26 -12.74 -19.13
CA GLU A 102 3.62 -13.29 -19.08
C GLU A 102 4.64 -12.15 -19.19
N PHE A 103 5.49 -12.03 -18.18
CA PHE A 103 6.68 -11.18 -18.16
C PHE A 103 7.91 -12.06 -18.35
N GLY A 104 8.38 -12.20 -19.59
CA GLY A 104 9.51 -13.08 -19.92
C GLY A 104 10.78 -12.33 -20.31
N ALA A 105 11.95 -12.96 -20.17
CA ALA A 105 13.16 -12.50 -20.86
C ALA A 105 12.99 -12.63 -22.40
N PRO A 106 13.49 -11.70 -23.23
CA PRO A 106 13.42 -11.84 -24.69
C PRO A 106 14.24 -13.06 -25.18
N GLU A 107 13.89 -13.61 -26.35
CA GLU A 107 14.53 -14.83 -26.89
C GLU A 107 16.07 -14.75 -27.02
N ASN A 108 16.60 -13.54 -27.18
CA ASN A 108 18.02 -13.24 -27.33
C ASN A 108 18.71 -12.83 -26.00
N TRP A 109 18.09 -13.09 -24.85
CA TRP A 109 18.72 -12.91 -23.54
C TRP A 109 19.98 -13.77 -23.47
N LYS A 110 21.16 -13.13 -23.49
CA LYS A 110 22.43 -13.80 -23.27
C LYS A 110 22.53 -14.06 -21.78
N GLU A 111 22.39 -15.32 -21.41
CA GLU A 111 22.62 -15.80 -20.05
C GLU A 111 23.98 -15.28 -19.55
N ALA A 112 24.01 -14.75 -18.33
CA ALA A 112 25.29 -14.57 -17.65
C ALA A 112 25.91 -15.97 -17.55
N GLN A 113 27.14 -16.13 -18.03
CA GLN A 113 27.86 -17.41 -18.07
C GLN A 113 28.01 -18.01 -16.66
N TYR A 114 26.97 -18.68 -16.16
CA TYR A 114 27.06 -19.66 -15.09
C TYR A 114 26.93 -21.01 -15.79
N GLY A 115 28.07 -21.69 -15.91
CA GLY A 115 28.13 -22.94 -16.64
C GLY A 115 27.25 -24.00 -15.98
N GLU A 116 26.14 -24.32 -16.61
CA GLU A 116 25.54 -25.66 -16.74
C GLU A 116 24.31 -25.60 -17.67
N GLU A 117 23.99 -26.72 -18.32
CA GLU A 117 23.25 -26.87 -19.59
C GLU A 117 21.73 -26.55 -19.60
N THR A 118 21.19 -25.84 -18.64
CA THR A 118 19.77 -25.45 -18.66
C THR A 118 19.65 -23.93 -18.71
N ALA A 119 19.44 -23.40 -19.92
CA ALA A 119 19.22 -21.98 -20.15
C ALA A 119 17.99 -21.50 -19.37
N PHE A 120 18.20 -20.96 -18.17
CA PHE A 120 17.11 -20.54 -17.29
C PHE A 120 16.59 -19.18 -17.78
N LYS A 121 15.38 -19.18 -18.34
CA LYS A 121 14.68 -17.97 -18.76
C LYS A 121 13.63 -17.63 -17.71
N PRO A 122 13.91 -16.73 -16.74
CA PRO A 122 12.89 -16.32 -15.80
C PRO A 122 11.73 -15.68 -16.58
N ASN A 123 10.56 -16.31 -16.48
CA ASN A 123 9.28 -15.71 -16.79
C ASN A 123 8.52 -15.47 -15.49
N LEU A 124 7.67 -14.46 -15.43
CA LEU A 124 6.67 -14.28 -14.38
C LEU A 124 5.32 -14.43 -15.06
N THR A 125 4.45 -15.27 -14.51
CA THR A 125 3.07 -15.39 -14.97
C THR A 125 2.11 -14.90 -13.89
N LEU A 126 1.08 -14.17 -14.32
CA LEU A 126 0.01 -13.65 -13.47
C LEU A 126 -1.32 -13.81 -14.19
N THR A 127 -2.33 -14.37 -13.53
CA THR A 127 -3.70 -14.35 -14.05
C THR A 127 -4.31 -12.98 -13.76
N MET A 128 -4.68 -12.26 -14.80
CA MET A 128 -5.24 -10.90 -14.71
C MET A 128 -6.45 -10.72 -15.63
N SER A 129 -7.32 -9.80 -15.29
CA SER A 129 -8.46 -9.38 -16.10
C SER A 129 -8.19 -8.05 -16.79
N PRO A 130 -8.52 -7.91 -18.08
CA PRO A 130 -8.51 -6.61 -18.73
C PRO A 130 -9.68 -5.74 -18.25
N LEU A 131 -9.38 -4.49 -17.95
CA LEU A 131 -10.38 -3.43 -17.81
C LEU A 131 -10.68 -2.80 -19.19
N PRO A 132 -11.80 -2.07 -19.34
CA PRO A 132 -12.15 -1.41 -20.60
C PRO A 132 -10.98 -0.57 -21.15
N PRO A 133 -10.46 -0.90 -22.35
CA PRO A 133 -9.33 -0.19 -22.94
C PRO A 133 -9.69 1.27 -23.25
N ARG A 134 -8.73 2.18 -23.11
CA ARG A 134 -8.95 3.59 -23.47
C ARG A 134 -8.15 3.98 -24.72
N PRO A 135 -8.76 4.73 -25.66
CA PRO A 135 -8.04 5.22 -26.82
C PRO A 135 -6.99 6.25 -26.37
N MET A 136 -5.81 6.17 -26.95
CA MET A 136 -4.69 7.08 -26.70
C MET A 136 -4.35 7.96 -27.91
N THR A 137 -4.88 7.61 -29.08
CA THR A 137 -4.73 8.41 -30.29
C THR A 137 -5.46 9.76 -30.12
N PRO A 138 -4.79 10.90 -30.38
CA PRO A 138 -5.43 12.21 -30.32
C PRO A 138 -6.46 12.36 -31.45
N ASP A 139 -7.49 13.19 -31.22
CA ASP A 139 -8.55 13.44 -32.19
C ASP A 139 -8.04 14.15 -33.47
N GLU A 140 -6.95 14.89 -33.36
CA GLU A 140 -6.27 15.57 -34.48
C GLU A 140 -4.80 15.15 -34.51
N LEU A 141 -4.43 14.32 -35.48
CA LEU A 141 -3.02 14.03 -35.78
C LEU A 141 -2.52 15.02 -36.82
N SER A 142 -1.33 15.58 -36.59
CA SER A 142 -0.65 16.33 -37.64
C SER A 142 -0.28 15.38 -38.79
N GLU A 143 -0.25 15.83 -40.04
CA GLU A 143 0.13 15.02 -41.22
C GLU A 143 1.54 14.37 -41.11
N VAL A 144 2.31 14.76 -40.09
CA VAL A 144 3.67 14.30 -39.78
C VAL A 144 3.69 13.20 -38.72
N GLU A 145 2.63 13.06 -37.93
CA GLU A 145 2.49 11.98 -36.94
C GLU A 145 1.99 10.71 -37.65
N THR A 146 2.90 9.75 -37.75
CA THR A 146 2.78 8.56 -38.59
C THR A 146 1.59 7.67 -38.22
N ASP A 147 1.24 6.75 -39.14
CA ASP A 147 0.31 5.62 -38.91
C ASP A 147 0.62 4.82 -37.61
N ASP A 148 1.82 4.96 -37.04
CA ASP A 148 2.27 4.30 -35.82
C ASP A 148 1.59 4.81 -34.52
N ILE A 149 1.04 6.03 -34.52
CA ILE A 149 0.30 6.62 -33.37
C ILE A 149 -1.22 6.51 -33.58
N GLN A 150 -1.65 6.31 -34.82
CA GLN A 150 -3.03 5.95 -35.14
C GLN A 150 -3.32 4.57 -34.56
N ASN A 151 -4.46 4.42 -33.88
CA ASN A 151 -4.95 3.13 -33.35
C ASN A 151 -4.23 2.62 -32.09
N LEU A 152 -3.70 3.51 -31.26
CA LEU A 152 -3.11 3.15 -29.97
C LEU A 152 -4.16 3.15 -28.85
N TRP A 153 -4.10 2.12 -28.02
CA TRP A 153 -4.95 1.94 -26.85
C TRP A 153 -4.09 1.69 -25.62
N LEU A 154 -4.54 2.22 -24.50
CA LEU A 154 -4.06 1.87 -23.19
C LEU A 154 -4.95 0.76 -22.64
N LEU A 155 -4.35 -0.39 -22.38
CA LEU A 155 -4.98 -1.55 -21.76
C LEU A 155 -4.51 -1.65 -20.30
N CYS A 156 -5.46 -1.62 -19.38
CA CYS A 156 -5.20 -1.85 -17.96
C CYS A 156 -5.55 -3.31 -17.61
N MET A 157 -4.65 -4.00 -16.95
CA MET A 157 -4.87 -5.34 -16.41
C MET A 157 -4.90 -5.25 -14.89
N VAL A 158 -5.77 -6.02 -14.24
CA VAL A 158 -5.88 -6.12 -12.78
C VAL A 158 -6.00 -7.57 -12.32
N ASP A 159 -5.55 -7.92 -11.12
CA ASP A 159 -5.80 -9.27 -10.58
C ASP A 159 -7.21 -9.41 -9.97
N GLN A 160 -7.55 -10.62 -9.51
CA GLN A 160 -8.86 -10.97 -8.96
C GLN A 160 -9.32 -10.06 -7.80
N ARG A 161 -8.38 -9.50 -7.02
CA ARG A 161 -8.69 -8.66 -5.85
C ARG A 161 -9.39 -7.36 -6.25
N TYR A 162 -9.21 -6.90 -7.50
CA TYR A 162 -10.00 -5.78 -8.03
C TYR A 162 -11.50 -6.04 -7.87
N TRP A 163 -11.97 -7.27 -8.09
CA TRP A 163 -13.39 -7.58 -8.00
C TRP A 163 -13.88 -7.72 -6.56
N TRP A 164 -13.00 -7.99 -5.60
CA TRP A 164 -13.35 -8.10 -4.19
C TRP A 164 -13.85 -6.78 -3.60
N GLN A 165 -13.47 -5.64 -4.19
CA GLN A 165 -13.97 -4.32 -3.77
C GLN A 165 -15.50 -4.18 -3.93
N PHE A 166 -16.12 -4.99 -4.78
CA PHE A 166 -17.56 -5.00 -5.04
C PHE A 166 -18.30 -6.11 -4.27
N LYS A 167 -17.58 -6.86 -3.43
CA LYS A 167 -18.12 -7.95 -2.61
C LYS A 167 -18.23 -7.48 -1.17
N ASN A 168 -19.33 -7.84 -0.52
CA ASN A 168 -19.52 -7.57 0.91
C ASN A 168 -19.81 -8.87 1.64
N VAL A 169 -19.61 -8.84 2.95
CA VAL A 169 -20.21 -9.83 3.85
C VAL A 169 -21.66 -9.38 4.04
N ASP A 170 -22.64 -10.27 3.84
CA ASP A 170 -24.05 -9.92 4.02
C ASP A 170 -24.37 -9.66 5.52
N LEU A 171 -25.40 -10.29 6.07
CA LEU A 171 -25.67 -10.30 7.50
C LEU A 171 -24.71 -11.28 8.18
N ILE A 172 -23.50 -10.80 8.51
CA ILE A 172 -22.48 -11.60 9.18
C ILE A 172 -22.91 -12.00 10.60
N GLU A 173 -23.82 -11.24 11.22
CA GLU A 173 -24.40 -11.57 12.53
C GLU A 173 -25.27 -12.84 12.52
N ASP A 174 -25.81 -13.23 11.36
CA ASP A 174 -26.60 -14.45 11.20
C ASP A 174 -25.72 -15.70 11.04
N GLN A 175 -24.40 -15.52 10.94
CA GLN A 175 -23.44 -16.59 10.76
C GLN A 175 -22.88 -17.05 12.12
N GLU A 176 -22.80 -18.35 12.29
CA GLU A 176 -22.10 -18.96 13.43
C GLU A 176 -20.70 -19.42 12.96
N PHE A 177 -19.68 -18.89 13.64
CA PHE A 177 -18.29 -19.25 13.37
C PHE A 177 -17.73 -19.98 14.59
N ASP A 178 -17.18 -21.18 14.33
CA ASP A 178 -16.58 -22.05 15.33
C ASP A 178 -15.05 -21.90 15.40
N ASP A 179 -14.45 -21.44 14.30
CA ASP A 179 -13.01 -21.25 14.16
C ASP A 179 -12.66 -20.29 13.01
N ILE A 180 -11.37 -19.97 12.86
CA ILE A 180 -10.86 -19.12 11.77
C ILE A 180 -11.15 -19.73 10.39
N GLN A 181 -11.15 -21.05 10.25
CA GLN A 181 -11.38 -21.70 8.96
C GLN A 181 -12.83 -21.54 8.50
N SER A 182 -13.80 -21.59 9.41
CA SER A 182 -15.20 -21.30 9.12
C SER A 182 -15.40 -19.85 8.65
N ILE A 183 -14.66 -18.89 9.22
CA ILE A 183 -14.66 -17.49 8.76
C ILE A 183 -14.06 -17.40 7.36
N LEU A 184 -12.89 -18.02 7.14
CA LEU A 184 -12.21 -17.98 5.84
C LEU A 184 -13.05 -18.63 4.74
N ALA A 185 -13.69 -19.76 5.03
CA ALA A 185 -14.60 -20.45 4.11
C ALA A 185 -15.77 -19.56 3.71
N TYR A 186 -16.41 -18.90 4.68
CA TYR A 186 -17.47 -17.91 4.42
C TYR A 186 -16.97 -16.75 3.56
N LEU A 187 -15.81 -16.17 3.87
CA LEU A 187 -15.25 -15.07 3.08
C LEU A 187 -14.90 -15.50 1.65
N ASN A 188 -14.36 -16.70 1.46
CA ASN A 188 -14.06 -17.27 0.14
C ASN A 188 -15.33 -17.45 -0.69
N GLU A 189 -16.43 -17.90 -0.09
CA GLU A 189 -17.74 -17.97 -0.74
C GLU A 189 -18.21 -16.57 -1.19
N GLN A 190 -18.15 -15.58 -0.30
CA GLN A 190 -18.58 -14.20 -0.61
C GLN A 190 -17.76 -13.56 -1.73
N MET A 191 -16.44 -13.80 -1.74
CA MET A 191 -15.54 -13.26 -2.76
C MET A 191 -15.58 -14.03 -4.08
N GLY A 192 -16.02 -15.30 -4.07
CA GLY A 192 -15.93 -16.21 -5.21
C GLY A 192 -14.49 -16.56 -5.57
N SER A 193 -13.62 -16.68 -4.57
CA SER A 193 -12.18 -16.94 -4.74
C SER A 193 -11.71 -17.86 -3.63
N ALA A 194 -10.75 -18.74 -3.92
CA ALA A 194 -10.08 -19.54 -2.90
C ALA A 194 -8.87 -18.79 -2.36
N VAL A 195 -8.99 -18.24 -1.16
CA VAL A 195 -7.83 -17.82 -0.36
C VAL A 195 -7.48 -18.94 0.60
N GLU A 196 -6.27 -19.45 0.49
CA GLU A 196 -5.80 -20.55 1.33
C GLU A 196 -5.05 -20.03 2.55
N LEU A 197 -5.11 -20.78 3.66
CA LEU A 197 -4.29 -20.51 4.82
C LEU A 197 -3.01 -21.35 4.72
N SER A 198 -1.85 -20.73 4.52
CA SER A 198 -0.60 -21.49 4.34
C SER A 198 -0.18 -22.27 5.59
N CYS A 199 -0.65 -21.85 6.76
CA CYS A 199 -0.45 -22.55 8.01
C CYS A 199 -1.55 -22.18 9.02
N ALA A 200 -2.34 -23.16 9.46
CA ALA A 200 -3.25 -22.98 10.58
C ALA A 200 -2.44 -23.06 11.88
N SER A 201 -1.85 -21.95 12.32
CA SER A 201 -1.21 -21.98 13.65
C SER A 201 -2.30 -22.16 14.70
N ALA A 202 -2.20 -23.21 15.53
CA ALA A 202 -3.11 -23.45 16.65
C ALA A 202 -3.09 -22.33 17.72
N GLN A 203 -2.26 -21.31 17.54
CA GLN A 203 -1.95 -20.26 18.51
C GLN A 203 -2.94 -19.09 18.48
N HIS A 204 -3.71 -18.93 17.40
CA HIS A 204 -4.84 -18.01 17.33
C HIS A 204 -6.15 -18.79 17.48
N SER A 205 -6.32 -19.47 18.61
CA SER A 205 -7.52 -20.27 18.88
C SER A 205 -8.78 -19.42 19.15
N GLU A 206 -8.58 -18.13 19.45
CA GLU A 206 -9.68 -17.20 19.72
C GLU A 206 -10.20 -16.59 18.42
N ILE A 207 -11.52 -16.57 18.29
CA ILE A 207 -12.20 -16.06 17.10
C ILE A 207 -12.17 -14.52 17.15
N PRO A 208 -11.77 -13.84 16.05
CA PRO A 208 -11.87 -12.38 15.98
C PRO A 208 -13.32 -11.93 16.13
N ASP A 209 -13.53 -10.77 16.75
CA ASP A 209 -14.84 -10.15 16.80
C ASP A 209 -15.20 -9.54 15.44
N ILE A 210 -15.94 -10.31 14.65
CA ILE A 210 -16.59 -9.87 13.41
C ILE A 210 -18.02 -9.40 13.71
N ALA A 211 -18.11 -8.43 14.62
CA ALA A 211 -19.36 -7.88 15.15
C ALA A 211 -20.41 -7.56 14.07
N ALA A 212 -21.69 -7.61 14.45
CA ALA A 212 -22.84 -7.19 13.64
C ALA A 212 -22.71 -5.78 13.06
N SER A 213 -21.90 -4.92 13.67
CA SER A 213 -21.56 -3.59 13.12
C SER A 213 -20.86 -3.64 11.76
N ASN A 214 -20.38 -4.81 11.34
CA ASN A 214 -19.70 -5.05 10.08
C ASN A 214 -20.61 -5.78 9.06
N ASN A 215 -21.92 -5.90 9.34
CA ASN A 215 -22.89 -6.33 8.32
C ASN A 215 -22.75 -5.45 7.07
N TYR A 216 -22.78 -6.05 5.89
CA TYR A 216 -22.60 -5.39 4.58
C TYR A 216 -21.24 -4.70 4.38
N GLU A 217 -20.26 -4.95 5.25
CA GLU A 217 -18.90 -4.48 5.05
C GLU A 217 -18.22 -5.20 3.89
N ASN A 218 -17.26 -4.57 3.24
CA ASN A 218 -16.51 -5.19 2.17
C ASN A 218 -15.77 -6.47 2.63
N ALA A 219 -15.93 -7.56 1.88
CA ALA A 219 -15.37 -8.86 2.24
C ALA A 219 -13.82 -8.85 2.29
N ALA A 220 -13.16 -8.09 1.43
CA ALA A 220 -11.70 -7.94 1.46
C ALA A 220 -11.23 -7.18 2.71
N VAL A 221 -11.99 -6.20 3.20
CA VAL A 221 -11.67 -5.48 4.44
C VAL A 221 -11.78 -6.42 5.64
N VAL A 222 -12.81 -7.27 5.67
CA VAL A 222 -12.97 -8.29 6.72
C VAL A 222 -11.86 -9.34 6.63
N LEU A 223 -11.50 -9.81 5.43
CA LEU A 223 -10.37 -10.72 5.22
C LEU A 223 -9.03 -10.11 5.67
N GLU A 224 -8.77 -8.85 5.34
CA GLU A 224 -7.55 -8.16 5.78
C GLU A 224 -7.54 -8.06 7.32
N SER A 225 -8.68 -7.74 7.93
CA SER A 225 -8.81 -7.70 9.39
C SER A 225 -8.51 -9.05 10.03
N LEU A 226 -9.06 -10.13 9.45
CA LEU A 226 -8.77 -11.50 9.88
C LEU A 226 -7.29 -11.81 9.75
N ALA A 227 -6.67 -11.52 8.59
CA ALA A 227 -5.25 -11.73 8.35
C ALA A 227 -4.39 -11.01 9.40
N TRP A 228 -4.70 -9.76 9.69
CA TRP A 228 -4.01 -8.98 10.72
C TRP A 228 -4.20 -9.54 12.12
N HIS A 229 -5.41 -10.04 12.41
CA HIS A 229 -5.72 -10.68 13.68
C HIS A 229 -4.85 -11.90 13.95
N ILE A 230 -4.64 -12.72 12.92
CA ILE A 230 -3.91 -13.99 13.03
C ILE A 230 -2.42 -13.87 12.67
N GLY A 231 -1.89 -12.64 12.60
CA GLY A 231 -0.47 -12.42 12.28
C GLY A 231 -0.06 -12.83 10.87
N CYS A 232 -0.99 -12.78 9.92
CA CYS A 232 -0.79 -13.15 8.52
C CYS A 232 -0.94 -11.95 7.56
N GLN A 233 -0.49 -12.13 6.32
CA GLN A 233 -0.71 -11.20 5.22
C GLN A 233 -1.26 -11.97 4.03
N VAL A 234 -2.31 -11.42 3.39
CA VAL A 234 -2.77 -11.94 2.10
C VAL A 234 -1.72 -11.60 1.05
N VAL A 235 -1.24 -12.59 0.32
CA VAL A 235 -0.30 -12.40 -0.78
C VAL A 235 -0.76 -13.20 -2.00
N PRO A 236 -0.44 -12.75 -3.23
CA PRO A 236 -0.60 -13.58 -4.40
C PRO A 236 0.43 -14.72 -4.39
N GLU A 237 0.01 -15.89 -4.81
CA GLU A 237 0.90 -17.03 -5.05
C GLU A 237 1.55 -16.87 -6.42
N LEU A 238 2.84 -16.50 -6.45
CA LEU A 238 3.54 -16.22 -7.69
C LEU A 238 4.20 -17.48 -8.24
N ASN A 239 3.69 -17.92 -9.39
CA ASN A 239 4.16 -19.08 -10.16
C ASN A 239 3.94 -20.44 -9.46
N SER A 240 2.80 -20.63 -8.79
CA SER A 240 2.39 -22.00 -8.43
C SER A 240 2.19 -22.83 -9.69
N THR A 241 2.90 -23.95 -9.74
CA THR A 241 2.67 -25.01 -10.72
C THR A 241 1.88 -26.08 -10.00
N SER A 242 0.82 -26.58 -10.63
CA SER A 242 0.12 -27.76 -10.09
C SER A 242 1.07 -28.95 -10.02
N GLU A 243 0.73 -29.99 -9.24
CA GLU A 243 1.48 -31.25 -9.21
C GLU A 243 1.65 -31.88 -10.60
N ASP A 244 0.72 -31.59 -11.52
CA ASP A 244 0.73 -32.05 -12.92
C ASP A 244 1.52 -31.12 -13.87
N GLY A 245 2.08 -30.02 -13.36
CA GLY A 245 2.86 -29.05 -14.13
C GLY A 245 2.01 -28.13 -15.02
N GLU A 246 0.68 -28.13 -14.86
CA GLU A 246 -0.21 -27.17 -15.52
C GLU A 246 -0.13 -25.81 -14.81
N GLU A 247 -0.18 -24.72 -15.60
CA GLU A 247 -0.30 -23.36 -15.07
C GLU A 247 -1.64 -23.24 -14.32
N VAL A 248 -1.56 -22.93 -13.03
CA VAL A 248 -2.73 -22.69 -12.19
C VAL A 248 -3.07 -21.20 -12.24
N GLU A 249 -4.36 -20.87 -12.17
CA GLU A 249 -4.76 -19.48 -11.93
C GLU A 249 -4.02 -18.92 -10.71
N THR A 250 -3.57 -17.67 -10.78
CA THR A 250 -2.88 -17.03 -9.65
C THR A 250 -3.77 -17.03 -8.41
N GLY A 251 -3.43 -17.90 -7.46
CA GLY A 251 -4.10 -18.02 -6.18
C GLY A 251 -3.71 -16.92 -5.20
N PHE A 252 -4.38 -16.91 -4.06
CA PHE A 252 -4.04 -16.05 -2.93
C PHE A 252 -3.93 -16.89 -1.67
N VAL A 253 -3.01 -16.47 -0.81
CA VAL A 253 -2.67 -17.22 0.39
C VAL A 253 -2.36 -16.28 1.54
N LEU A 254 -2.73 -16.69 2.74
CA LEU A 254 -2.39 -16.02 3.98
C LEU A 254 -1.05 -16.54 4.49
N ILE A 255 0.01 -15.73 4.39
CA ILE A 255 1.36 -16.05 4.89
C ILE A 255 1.58 -15.43 6.26
N SER A 256 2.05 -16.24 7.21
CA SER A 256 2.35 -15.78 8.56
C SER A 256 3.64 -14.97 8.64
N VAL A 257 3.72 -14.09 9.64
CA VAL A 257 4.95 -13.36 9.99
C VAL A 257 6.08 -14.29 10.43
N ASP A 258 5.75 -15.47 10.98
CA ASP A 258 6.74 -16.47 11.42
C ASP A 258 7.31 -17.30 10.25
N ASP A 259 6.57 -17.48 9.15
CA ASP A 259 7.04 -18.16 7.93
C ASP A 259 7.77 -17.22 6.97
N SER A 260 7.48 -15.93 7.06
CA SER A 260 8.08 -14.89 6.21
C SER A 260 9.62 -14.87 6.19
N PRO A 261 10.38 -15.11 7.29
CA PRO A 261 11.84 -15.19 7.22
C PRO A 261 12.33 -16.32 6.31
N PHE A 262 11.66 -17.48 6.36
CA PHE A 262 12.07 -18.65 5.58
C PHE A 262 11.81 -18.43 4.08
N ILE A 263 10.63 -17.95 3.71
CA ILE A 263 10.31 -17.63 2.31
C ILE A 263 11.22 -16.52 1.78
N HIS A 264 11.44 -15.49 2.58
CA HIS A 264 12.34 -14.40 2.22
C HIS A 264 13.78 -14.88 1.98
N GLN A 265 14.30 -15.77 2.84
CA GLN A 265 15.64 -16.33 2.65
C GLN A 265 15.71 -17.18 1.37
N ASN A 266 14.69 -18.00 1.09
CA ASN A 266 14.63 -18.76 -0.15
C ASN A 266 14.61 -17.84 -1.39
N ASN A 267 13.86 -16.74 -1.37
CA ASN A 267 13.89 -15.73 -2.43
C ASN A 267 15.32 -15.20 -2.66
N LEU A 268 16.07 -14.91 -1.59
CA LEU A 268 17.46 -14.46 -1.67
C LEU A 268 18.41 -15.55 -2.18
N ASP A 269 18.12 -16.81 -1.91
CA ASP A 269 18.90 -17.96 -2.38
C ASP A 269 18.55 -18.33 -3.83
N GLY A 270 17.62 -17.61 -4.47
CA GLY A 270 17.21 -17.86 -5.85
C GLY A 270 16.20 -18.99 -5.97
N LYS A 271 15.33 -19.15 -4.98
CA LYS A 271 14.18 -20.05 -4.96
C LYS A 271 12.89 -19.23 -4.82
N CYS A 272 11.80 -19.62 -5.48
CA CYS A 272 10.51 -18.94 -5.38
C CYS A 272 9.39 -19.97 -5.15
N GLY A 273 8.46 -19.68 -4.25
CA GLY A 273 7.33 -20.56 -3.96
C GLY A 273 6.90 -20.52 -2.50
N ILE A 274 5.93 -21.36 -2.16
CA ILE A 274 5.33 -21.47 -0.83
C ILE A 274 5.39 -22.95 -0.41
N ALA A 275 6.33 -23.27 0.47
CA ALA A 275 6.54 -24.63 0.97
C ALA A 275 6.08 -24.75 2.43
N LEU A 276 4.78 -24.56 2.69
CA LEU A 276 4.28 -24.45 4.07
C LEU A 276 3.41 -25.62 4.52
N CYS A 277 2.87 -26.42 3.60
CA CYS A 277 1.95 -27.53 3.91
C CYS A 277 2.61 -28.73 4.60
N ASP A 278 3.94 -28.83 4.54
CA ASP A 278 4.74 -29.95 5.07
C ASP A 278 5.40 -29.63 6.43
N ARG A 279 5.09 -28.50 7.06
CA ARG A 279 5.53 -28.20 8.42
C ARG A 279 4.64 -28.91 9.42
N ASP A 280 5.22 -29.81 10.21
CA ASP A 280 4.53 -30.37 11.36
C ASP A 280 4.28 -29.25 12.39
N GLN A 281 3.00 -28.91 12.55
CA GLN A 281 2.47 -27.86 13.44
C GLN A 281 2.89 -28.01 14.92
N TYR A 282 3.44 -29.16 15.31
CA TYR A 282 3.90 -29.42 16.68
C TYR A 282 5.42 -29.42 16.84
N THR A 283 6.18 -29.58 15.75
CA THR A 283 7.64 -29.76 15.82
C THR A 283 8.44 -28.70 15.07
N ASP A 284 7.79 -27.84 14.26
CA ASP A 284 8.43 -26.87 13.35
C ASP A 284 9.36 -27.52 12.30
N GLU A 285 9.40 -28.86 12.22
CA GLU A 285 10.20 -29.60 11.23
C GLU A 285 9.48 -29.62 9.87
N VAL A 286 10.21 -29.27 8.80
CA VAL A 286 9.72 -29.31 7.42
C VAL A 286 9.94 -30.73 6.88
N ALA A 287 8.89 -31.41 6.40
CA ALA A 287 8.98 -32.81 5.95
C ALA A 287 9.92 -33.03 4.75
N SER A 288 10.21 -31.98 3.97
CA SER A 288 11.38 -31.93 3.08
C SER A 288 11.82 -30.48 2.84
N ASP A 289 13.13 -30.24 2.78
CA ASP A 289 13.74 -28.91 2.58
C ASP A 289 13.59 -28.37 1.13
N GLN A 290 12.87 -29.08 0.25
CA GLN A 290 12.77 -28.78 -1.18
C GLN A 290 11.37 -28.92 -1.81
N SER A 291 10.37 -29.49 -1.15
CA SER A 291 8.99 -29.50 -1.69
C SER A 291 8.44 -28.07 -1.74
N GLY A 292 7.80 -27.66 -2.85
CA GLY A 292 7.10 -26.38 -2.96
C GLY A 292 7.92 -25.13 -3.36
N PHE A 293 9.21 -25.26 -3.69
CA PHE A 293 10.01 -24.17 -4.27
C PHE A 293 10.52 -24.49 -5.67
N GLU A 294 10.37 -23.53 -6.59
CA GLU A 294 11.02 -23.52 -7.89
C GLU A 294 12.43 -22.90 -7.77
N LEU A 295 13.43 -23.50 -8.43
CA LEU A 295 14.75 -22.87 -8.59
C LEU A 295 14.66 -21.76 -9.65
N THR A 296 14.93 -20.53 -9.26
CA THR A 296 14.77 -19.34 -10.11
C THR A 296 16.07 -18.57 -10.39
N GLY A 297 17.20 -19.11 -9.95
CA GLY A 297 18.50 -18.46 -10.04
C GLY A 297 18.68 -17.35 -9.00
N SER A 298 19.92 -17.19 -8.53
CA SER A 298 20.23 -16.22 -7.48
C SER A 298 20.02 -14.78 -7.95
N PRO A 299 19.35 -13.94 -7.14
CA PRO A 299 19.12 -12.54 -7.48
C PRO A 299 20.43 -11.75 -7.62
N VAL A 300 20.52 -10.95 -8.69
CA VAL A 300 21.64 -10.03 -8.91
C VAL A 300 21.16 -8.59 -8.67
N THR A 301 21.51 -8.02 -7.52
CA THR A 301 21.18 -6.62 -7.21
C THR A 301 21.93 -5.64 -8.07
N ALA A 302 21.18 -4.67 -8.61
CA ALA A 302 21.68 -3.52 -9.32
C ALA A 302 21.88 -2.31 -8.40
N MET A 303 20.92 -2.09 -7.49
CA MET A 303 20.83 -0.95 -6.56
C MET A 303 19.96 -1.35 -5.33
N GLY A 304 20.08 -0.61 -4.22
CA GLY A 304 19.37 -0.90 -2.96
C GLY A 304 20.32 -1.27 -1.81
N GLY A 305 19.77 -1.54 -0.63
CA GLY A 305 20.55 -2.03 0.52
C GLY A 305 21.29 -3.34 0.19
N SER A 306 22.32 -3.68 0.97
CA SER A 306 23.03 -4.97 0.80
C SER A 306 22.04 -6.14 0.88
N LEU A 307 22.24 -7.17 0.04
CA LEU A 307 21.50 -8.44 0.11
C LEU A 307 21.79 -9.22 1.39
N GLY A 308 22.82 -8.84 2.16
CA GLY A 308 23.22 -9.49 3.40
C GLY A 308 22.54 -8.94 4.67
N GLU A 309 22.87 -9.56 5.81
CA GLU A 309 22.33 -9.38 7.17
C GLU A 309 22.24 -7.93 7.68
N ASN A 310 22.92 -6.97 7.04
CA ASN A 310 23.01 -5.58 7.46
C ASN A 310 22.06 -4.66 6.68
N GLN A 311 20.78 -5.02 6.63
CA GLN A 311 19.76 -4.04 6.29
C GLN A 311 19.42 -3.22 7.53
N GLY A 312 19.17 -1.92 7.32
CA GLY A 312 19.05 -0.95 8.40
C GLY A 312 18.15 -1.49 9.51
N ALA A 313 18.62 -1.41 10.75
CA ALA A 313 17.88 -1.91 11.89
C ALA A 313 16.44 -1.41 11.83
N ALA A 314 15.49 -2.35 11.93
CA ALA A 314 14.08 -2.03 11.98
C ALA A 314 13.83 -1.00 13.09
N PHE A 315 13.36 0.18 12.70
CA PHE A 315 12.95 1.22 13.64
C PHE A 315 11.47 1.03 13.97
N LEU A 316 11.22 0.37 15.10
CA LEU A 316 9.88 0.04 15.57
C LEU A 316 9.29 1.17 16.43
N PRO A 317 7.96 1.27 16.56
CA PRO A 317 7.38 2.14 17.55
C PRO A 317 7.79 1.69 18.97
N ALA A 318 8.06 2.63 19.87
CA ALA A 318 8.52 2.32 21.24
C ALA A 318 7.52 1.46 22.03
N LYS A 319 6.22 1.57 21.70
CA LYS A 319 5.16 0.72 22.23
C LYS A 319 3.99 0.59 21.27
N ILE A 320 3.21 -0.46 21.43
CA ILE A 320 1.87 -0.57 20.86
C ILE A 320 0.82 -0.56 21.96
N LEU A 321 -0.39 -0.15 21.60
CA LEU A 321 -1.56 -0.08 22.48
C LEU A 321 -2.60 -1.07 22.00
N ILE A 322 -2.94 -2.04 22.86
CA ILE A 322 -3.91 -3.10 22.57
C ILE A 322 -5.16 -2.86 23.43
N PRO A 323 -6.37 -2.81 22.85
CA PRO A 323 -7.63 -2.69 23.59
C PRO A 323 -7.78 -3.73 24.71
N ALA A 324 -8.27 -3.29 25.87
CA ALA A 324 -8.70 -4.14 26.98
C ALA A 324 -9.77 -3.40 27.81
N ARG A 325 -11.00 -3.93 27.90
CA ARG A 325 -12.12 -3.38 28.72
C ARG A 325 -12.23 -1.84 28.75
N GLY A 326 -12.43 -1.22 27.59
CA GLY A 326 -12.59 0.24 27.49
C GLY A 326 -11.31 1.05 27.80
N THR A 327 -10.17 0.38 27.94
CA THR A 327 -8.83 0.97 28.11
C THR A 327 -7.85 0.37 27.09
N TYR A 328 -6.58 0.79 27.15
CA TYR A 328 -5.50 0.21 26.35
C TYR A 328 -4.38 -0.31 27.25
N VAL A 329 -3.85 -1.48 26.91
CA VAL A 329 -2.63 -2.04 27.49
C VAL A 329 -1.47 -1.75 26.57
N SER A 330 -0.41 -1.17 27.13
CA SER A 330 0.85 -0.92 26.41
C SER A 330 1.70 -2.19 26.36
N ARG A 331 2.32 -2.45 25.21
CA ARG A 331 3.36 -3.46 25.02
C ARG A 331 4.54 -2.88 24.27
N THR A 332 5.73 -3.07 24.80
CA THR A 332 7.00 -2.75 24.12
C THR A 332 7.47 -3.94 23.28
N PRO A 333 8.40 -3.75 22.32
CA PRO A 333 8.96 -4.87 21.57
C PRO A 333 9.63 -5.92 22.47
N THR A 334 10.32 -5.49 23.52
CA THR A 334 10.97 -6.40 24.49
C THR A 334 9.94 -7.22 25.26
N GLU A 335 8.82 -6.62 25.68
CA GLU A 335 7.71 -7.36 26.32
C GLU A 335 7.02 -8.34 25.35
N ALA A 336 7.08 -8.06 24.05
CA ALA A 336 6.62 -8.97 22.99
C ALA A 336 7.65 -10.08 22.65
N GLY A 337 8.79 -10.12 23.33
CA GLY A 337 9.83 -11.14 23.13
C GLY A 337 10.79 -10.85 21.98
N MET A 338 10.82 -9.61 21.45
CA MET A 338 11.83 -9.22 20.46
C MET A 338 13.12 -8.76 21.13
N THR A 339 14.24 -9.28 20.66
CA THR A 339 15.59 -8.87 21.05
C THR A 339 16.24 -8.07 19.92
N ASP A 340 17.17 -7.17 20.25
CA ASP A 340 18.01 -6.46 19.28
C ASP A 340 17.28 -5.57 18.25
N VAL A 341 16.13 -5.02 18.63
CA VAL A 341 15.37 -4.06 17.81
C VAL A 341 15.65 -2.62 18.23
N ASN A 342 15.75 -1.73 17.23
CA ASN A 342 15.80 -0.31 17.49
C ASN A 342 14.39 0.25 17.58
N THR A 343 14.13 1.08 18.59
CA THR A 343 12.85 1.76 18.74
C THR A 343 13.01 3.26 18.57
N ILE A 344 11.99 3.92 18.03
CA ILE A 344 11.96 5.37 17.99
C ILE A 344 11.30 5.89 19.26
N PRO A 345 12.02 6.64 20.12
CA PRO A 345 11.46 7.14 21.37
C PRO A 345 10.17 7.92 21.15
N LEU A 346 9.25 7.84 22.12
CA LEU A 346 7.99 8.58 22.16
C LEU A 346 6.97 8.24 21.05
N THR A 347 7.24 7.25 20.20
CA THR A 347 6.26 6.76 19.21
C THR A 347 5.38 5.65 19.80
N SER A 348 4.12 5.61 19.37
CA SER A 348 3.22 4.51 19.66
C SER A 348 2.32 4.21 18.47
N ALA A 349 1.95 2.94 18.32
CA ALA A 349 0.89 2.52 17.40
C ALA A 349 -0.29 1.92 18.17
N VAL A 350 -1.50 2.03 17.63
CA VAL A 350 -2.71 1.40 18.19
C VAL A 350 -3.07 0.16 17.39
N LEU A 351 -3.07 -1.00 18.04
CA LEU A 351 -3.49 -2.27 17.44
C LEU A 351 -4.91 -2.59 17.88
N ARG A 352 -5.91 -2.30 17.04
CA ARG A 352 -7.34 -2.42 17.36
C ARG A 352 -7.89 -3.85 17.21
N LEU A 353 -7.28 -4.81 17.91
CA LEU A 353 -7.76 -6.19 17.94
C LEU A 353 -8.97 -6.33 18.87
N HIS A 354 -10.03 -6.96 18.38
CA HIS A 354 -11.21 -7.33 19.14
C HIS A 354 -11.43 -8.84 19.02
N TRP A 355 -11.80 -9.49 20.13
CA TRP A 355 -12.03 -10.93 20.23
C TRP A 355 -13.47 -11.18 20.64
N LYS A 356 -14.11 -12.14 19.97
CA LYS A 356 -15.50 -12.51 20.24
C LYS A 356 -15.61 -13.02 21.68
N ASP A 357 -16.57 -12.50 22.44
CA ASP A 357 -16.88 -12.91 23.83
C ASP A 357 -15.73 -12.76 24.86
N VAL A 358 -14.64 -12.07 24.49
CA VAL A 358 -13.47 -11.89 25.35
C VAL A 358 -13.22 -10.41 25.62
N GLU A 359 -13.71 -9.93 26.77
CA GLU A 359 -13.53 -8.53 27.18
C GLU A 359 -12.07 -8.14 27.47
N SER A 360 -11.25 -9.10 27.88
CA SER A 360 -9.81 -8.94 28.12
C SER A 360 -9.07 -10.21 27.71
N PRO A 361 -8.39 -10.22 26.56
CA PRO A 361 -7.64 -11.39 26.10
C PRO A 361 -6.54 -11.81 27.11
N PRO A 362 -6.21 -13.12 27.17
CA PRO A 362 -5.07 -13.61 27.93
C PRO A 362 -3.77 -12.86 27.60
N ILE A 363 -2.83 -12.85 28.55
CA ILE A 363 -1.56 -12.12 28.37
C ILE A 363 -0.75 -12.70 27.21
N GLU A 364 -0.81 -14.02 27.04
CA GLU A 364 -0.15 -14.80 26.00
C GLU A 364 -0.61 -14.34 24.61
N LEU A 365 -1.93 -14.22 24.42
CA LEU A 365 -2.52 -13.77 23.15
C LEU A 365 -2.15 -12.32 22.83
N ARG A 366 -2.13 -11.43 23.83
CA ARG A 366 -1.67 -10.04 23.64
C ARG A 366 -0.19 -9.97 23.28
N ASN A 367 0.66 -10.80 23.90
CA ASN A 367 2.08 -10.84 23.60
C ASN A 367 2.32 -11.41 22.19
N LYS A 368 1.54 -12.42 21.77
CA LYS A 368 1.58 -12.96 20.41
C LYS A 368 1.15 -11.93 19.38
N ALA A 369 0.01 -11.26 19.58
CA ALA A 369 -0.43 -10.16 18.73
C ALA A 369 0.60 -9.04 18.62
N ALA A 370 1.26 -8.69 19.73
CA ALA A 370 2.35 -7.71 19.73
C ALA A 370 3.56 -8.20 18.91
N ARG A 371 3.97 -9.45 19.11
CA ARG A 371 5.06 -10.08 18.37
C ARG A 371 4.76 -10.11 16.88
N ASP A 372 3.56 -10.49 16.48
CA ASP A 372 3.14 -10.56 15.08
C ASP A 372 3.13 -9.17 14.45
N PHE A 373 2.60 -8.16 15.14
CA PHE A 373 2.64 -6.76 14.67
C PHE A 373 4.07 -6.30 14.42
N TYR A 374 4.95 -6.46 15.40
CA TYR A 374 6.32 -5.99 15.28
C TYR A 374 7.15 -6.83 14.29
N GLY A 375 6.88 -8.13 14.21
CA GLY A 375 7.58 -9.05 13.32
C GLY A 375 7.43 -8.66 11.85
N ARG A 376 6.30 -8.06 11.43
CA ARG A 376 6.12 -7.51 10.06
C ARG A 376 7.18 -6.49 9.67
N PHE A 377 7.71 -5.77 10.64
CA PHE A 377 8.73 -4.74 10.44
C PHE A 377 10.13 -5.24 10.78
N ALA A 378 10.31 -6.51 11.18
CA ALA A 378 11.60 -7.06 11.55
C ALA A 378 12.62 -7.00 10.40
N LYS A 379 12.14 -6.97 9.14
CA LYS A 379 12.96 -6.79 7.96
C LYS A 379 12.47 -5.60 7.13
N ILE A 380 13.37 -4.64 6.90
CA ILE A 380 13.12 -3.44 6.10
C ILE A 380 14.07 -3.43 4.90
N HIS A 381 13.53 -3.40 3.69
CA HIS A 381 14.30 -3.48 2.45
C HIS A 381 13.67 -2.71 1.30
N ASP A 382 14.55 -2.30 0.37
CA ASP A 382 14.20 -1.78 -0.94
C ASP A 382 15.23 -2.33 -1.93
N TYR A 383 14.94 -3.51 -2.47
CA TYR A 383 15.82 -4.21 -3.38
C TYR A 383 15.49 -3.85 -4.82
N THR A 384 16.51 -3.63 -5.63
CA THR A 384 16.38 -3.45 -7.07
C THR A 384 17.30 -4.42 -7.80
N PHE A 385 16.72 -5.32 -8.58
CA PHE A 385 17.39 -6.35 -9.35
C PHE A 385 17.47 -5.98 -10.83
N ASN A 386 18.57 -6.37 -11.47
CA ASN A 386 18.65 -6.36 -12.93
C ASN A 386 17.91 -7.58 -13.49
N GLY A 387 17.00 -7.36 -14.42
CA GLY A 387 16.21 -8.44 -15.02
C GLY A 387 14.89 -8.70 -14.30
N ILE A 388 14.26 -9.81 -14.70
CA ILE A 388 13.05 -10.34 -14.07
C ILE A 388 13.50 -11.30 -12.97
N GLN A 389 13.24 -10.95 -11.71
CA GLN A 389 13.51 -11.78 -10.56
C GLN A 389 12.20 -12.34 -10.05
N LYS A 390 12.04 -13.67 -10.06
CA LYS A 390 10.92 -14.31 -9.36
C LYS A 390 11.08 -14.04 -7.85
N TRP A 391 10.02 -13.57 -7.20
CA TRP A 391 10.02 -13.21 -5.79
C TRP A 391 8.63 -13.50 -5.20
N GLN A 392 8.52 -14.50 -4.33
CA GLN A 392 7.27 -14.77 -3.63
C GLN A 392 7.05 -13.70 -2.54
N PRO A 393 6.00 -12.87 -2.59
CA PRO A 393 5.75 -11.88 -1.56
C PRO A 393 5.51 -12.54 -0.19
N THR A 394 5.98 -11.87 0.86
CA THR A 394 5.87 -12.29 2.27
C THR A 394 5.11 -11.26 3.10
N ALA A 395 4.93 -11.49 4.41
CA ALA A 395 4.33 -10.49 5.30
C ALA A 395 5.24 -9.25 5.53
N TYR A 396 6.52 -9.32 5.14
CA TYR A 396 7.44 -8.17 5.17
C TYR A 396 7.31 -7.27 3.95
N ASP A 397 6.75 -7.80 2.85
CA ASP A 397 6.71 -7.11 1.58
C ASP A 397 5.46 -6.22 1.51
N ASP A 398 5.69 -4.98 1.09
CA ASP A 398 4.62 -4.06 0.71
C ASP A 398 4.18 -4.35 -0.72
N SER A 399 5.14 -4.36 -1.64
CA SER A 399 4.89 -4.52 -3.08
C SER A 399 6.12 -5.03 -3.83
N VAL A 400 5.85 -5.81 -4.87
CA VAL A 400 6.82 -6.19 -5.91
C VAL A 400 6.46 -5.45 -7.19
N THR A 401 7.45 -4.91 -7.88
CA THR A 401 7.26 -4.14 -9.12
C THR A 401 8.14 -4.70 -10.22
N PHE A 402 7.54 -4.98 -11.36
CA PHE A 402 8.23 -5.41 -12.57
C PHE A 402 8.11 -4.31 -13.61
N PHE A 403 9.23 -3.96 -14.23
CA PHE A 403 9.28 -2.94 -15.27
C PHE A 403 10.09 -3.45 -16.45
N GLN A 404 9.58 -3.27 -17.67
CA GLN A 404 10.31 -3.58 -18.88
C GLN A 404 10.29 -2.40 -19.84
N THR A 405 11.43 -2.10 -20.44
CA THR A 405 11.57 -1.06 -21.47
C THR A 405 12.51 -1.51 -22.59
N ARG A 406 12.46 -0.84 -23.74
CA ARG A 406 13.28 -1.15 -24.91
C ARG A 406 14.35 -0.07 -25.11
N PHE A 407 15.60 -0.49 -25.14
CA PHE A 407 16.77 0.33 -25.47
C PHE A 407 17.33 -0.04 -26.85
N GLN A 408 18.25 0.78 -27.39
CA GLN A 408 19.00 0.45 -28.61
C GLN A 408 19.69 -0.92 -28.54
N SER A 409 20.21 -1.26 -27.36
CA SER A 409 20.94 -2.51 -27.11
C SER A 409 20.03 -3.73 -26.89
N GLY A 410 18.71 -3.55 -26.91
CA GLY A 410 17.73 -4.60 -26.59
C GLY A 410 16.80 -4.22 -25.44
N TYR A 411 16.13 -5.21 -24.86
CA TYR A 411 15.22 -4.98 -23.74
C TYR A 411 15.99 -4.91 -22.42
N ARG A 412 15.52 -4.05 -21.50
CA ARG A 412 15.93 -4.09 -20.10
C ARG A 412 14.71 -4.33 -19.24
N CYS A 413 14.86 -5.26 -18.32
CA CYS A 413 13.87 -5.52 -17.27
C CYS A 413 14.48 -5.14 -15.92
N GLN A 414 13.62 -4.75 -15.00
CA GLN A 414 13.99 -4.45 -13.62
C GLN A 414 12.91 -5.00 -12.71
N THR A 415 13.33 -5.60 -11.61
CA THR A 415 12.44 -6.01 -10.53
C THR A 415 12.78 -5.22 -9.30
N ARG A 416 11.79 -4.64 -8.63
CA ARG A 416 11.95 -3.91 -7.38
C ARG A 416 11.05 -4.51 -6.32
N VAL A 417 11.60 -4.81 -5.16
CA VAL A 417 10.86 -5.36 -4.02
C VAL A 417 10.99 -4.38 -2.87
N ARG A 418 9.85 -3.97 -2.31
CA ARG A 418 9.81 -3.02 -1.19
C ARG A 418 9.15 -3.66 0.01
N SER A 419 9.76 -3.51 1.18
CA SER A 419 9.12 -3.84 2.44
C SER A 419 8.14 -2.76 2.86
N TRP A 420 7.38 -3.04 3.92
CA TRP A 420 6.61 -2.03 4.62
C TRP A 420 7.52 -0.93 5.16
N GLN A 421 7.03 0.32 5.11
CA GLN A 421 7.61 1.40 5.89
C GLN A 421 6.98 1.40 7.28
N HIS A 422 7.77 1.78 8.29
CA HIS A 422 7.24 2.00 9.62
C HIS A 422 6.25 3.17 9.58
N ASN A 423 4.98 2.92 9.92
CA ASN A 423 4.02 4.00 10.08
C ASN A 423 4.28 4.71 11.42
N LEU A 424 5.28 5.60 11.45
CA LEU A 424 5.72 6.32 12.65
C LEU A 424 4.96 7.61 12.92
N ILE A 425 3.81 7.82 12.26
CA ILE A 425 2.99 8.98 12.55
C ILE A 425 2.66 8.90 14.04
N PRO A 426 3.02 9.91 14.87
CA PRO A 426 2.63 9.92 16.26
C PRO A 426 1.11 9.97 16.31
N GLU A 427 0.46 8.82 16.49
CA GLU A 427 -0.88 8.83 17.05
C GLU A 427 -0.69 9.30 18.49
N THR A 428 -0.82 10.61 18.70
CA THR A 428 -1.31 11.08 19.98
C THR A 428 -2.62 10.36 20.17
N ILE A 429 -2.59 9.32 21.01
CA ILE A 429 -3.76 8.86 21.73
C ILE A 429 -4.52 10.12 22.07
N ALA A 430 -5.81 10.18 21.75
CA ALA A 430 -6.70 11.12 22.40
C ALA A 430 -6.66 10.77 23.89
N ALA A 431 -5.60 11.19 24.58
CA ALA A 431 -5.66 11.52 25.97
C ALA A 431 -6.88 12.43 26.04
N VAL A 432 -7.74 12.13 26.99
CA VAL A 432 -8.81 13.02 27.40
C VAL A 432 -8.14 14.32 27.85
N ALA A 433 -7.79 15.15 26.87
CA ALA A 433 -7.00 16.34 26.97
C ALA A 433 -8.00 17.46 26.86
N THR A 434 -8.43 17.93 28.03
CA THR A 434 -9.28 19.08 28.27
C THR A 434 -8.59 20.40 27.87
N GLY A 435 -7.98 20.49 26.69
CA GLY A 435 -7.32 21.71 26.21
C GLY A 435 -6.97 21.66 24.73
N GLY A 436 -7.86 22.23 23.90
CA GLY A 436 -7.64 22.45 22.46
C GLY A 436 -8.79 22.00 21.55
N SER A 437 -10.05 22.36 21.84
CA SER A 437 -11.23 21.89 21.06
C SER A 437 -11.63 22.77 19.89
N HIS A 438 -10.83 23.78 19.52
CA HIS A 438 -11.22 24.78 18.53
C HIS A 438 -10.54 24.57 17.20
N HIS A 439 -11.34 24.44 16.16
CA HIS A 439 -10.93 24.25 14.78
C HIS A 439 -11.73 25.18 13.87
N ILE A 440 -11.11 25.57 12.76
CA ILE A 440 -11.73 26.36 11.70
C ILE A 440 -11.50 25.76 10.32
N LEU A 441 -12.49 25.94 9.45
CA LEU A 441 -12.26 25.99 8.01
C LEU A 441 -12.00 27.44 7.61
N PHE A 442 -10.99 27.64 6.78
CA PHE A 442 -10.55 28.97 6.39
C PHE A 442 -10.28 29.07 4.89
N THR A 443 -10.38 30.26 4.34
CA THR A 443 -10.00 30.59 2.96
C THR A 443 -8.90 31.65 2.97
N ILE A 444 -7.77 31.38 2.34
CA ILE A 444 -6.63 32.30 2.31
C ILE A 444 -6.96 33.54 1.48
N VAL A 445 -6.78 34.71 2.07
CA VAL A 445 -7.00 36.02 1.44
C VAL A 445 -5.67 36.65 1.04
N ASP A 446 -4.64 36.51 1.87
CA ASP A 446 -3.33 37.12 1.64
C ASP A 446 -2.19 36.32 2.30
N VAL A 447 -0.96 36.51 1.84
CA VAL A 447 0.22 35.73 2.26
C VAL A 447 1.36 36.66 2.63
N PHE A 448 1.96 36.43 3.81
CA PHE A 448 3.08 37.22 4.32
C PHE A 448 4.29 36.33 4.51
N CYS A 449 5.31 36.50 3.67
CA CYS A 449 6.56 35.77 3.73
C CYS A 449 7.52 36.39 4.75
N VAL A 450 8.47 35.60 5.26
CA VAL A 450 9.45 36.01 6.28
C VAL A 450 10.23 37.29 5.91
N ASN A 451 10.44 37.54 4.62
CA ASN A 451 11.28 38.63 4.11
C ASN A 451 10.48 39.79 3.49
N ASP A 452 9.16 39.81 3.63
CA ASP A 452 8.33 40.88 3.05
C ASP A 452 8.47 42.17 3.88
N GLU A 453 8.61 43.31 3.20
CA GLU A 453 8.77 44.62 3.87
C GLU A 453 7.57 44.98 4.76
N ASP A 454 6.40 44.44 4.42
CA ASP A 454 5.13 44.64 5.15
C ASP A 454 4.90 43.58 6.25
N ASN A 455 5.81 42.61 6.44
CA ASN A 455 5.73 41.59 7.49
C ASN A 455 6.56 41.97 8.71
N GLU A 456 5.98 42.77 9.61
CA GLU A 456 6.63 43.19 10.86
C GLU A 456 6.91 42.03 11.84
N GLU A 457 6.29 40.86 11.66
CA GLU A 457 6.45 39.71 12.57
C GLU A 457 7.66 38.82 12.21
N GLY A 458 8.21 38.95 11.00
CA GLY A 458 9.38 38.17 10.56
C GLY A 458 9.14 36.65 10.56
N VAL A 459 7.88 36.23 10.45
CA VAL A 459 7.46 34.82 10.38
C VAL A 459 6.45 34.64 9.26
N PHE A 460 6.44 33.47 8.63
CA PHE A 460 5.45 33.15 7.60
C PHE A 460 4.06 32.98 8.23
N PHE A 461 3.07 33.70 7.70
CA PHE A 461 1.66 33.49 8.02
C PHE A 461 0.77 33.88 6.84
N VAL A 462 -0.47 33.41 6.88
CA VAL A 462 -1.51 33.82 5.93
C VAL A 462 -2.62 34.58 6.67
N LEU A 463 -3.20 35.56 5.99
CA LEU A 463 -4.48 36.13 6.39
C LEU A 463 -5.59 35.31 5.74
N ALA A 464 -6.58 34.90 6.53
CA ALA A 464 -7.65 34.08 6.06
C ALA A 464 -9.02 34.56 6.55
N ASP A 465 -10.01 34.41 5.68
CA ASP A 465 -11.42 34.40 6.08
C ASP A 465 -11.75 33.05 6.71
N TRP A 466 -12.78 32.97 7.54
CA TRP A 466 -13.17 31.74 8.23
C TRP A 466 -14.63 31.38 7.95
N ASP A 467 -14.83 30.13 7.53
CA ASP A 467 -16.12 29.64 7.05
C ASP A 467 -16.87 28.88 8.15
N GLU A 468 -16.17 28.05 8.92
CA GLU A 468 -16.74 27.27 10.01
C GLU A 468 -15.88 27.39 11.26
N TYR A 469 -16.51 27.49 12.44
CA TYR A 469 -15.82 27.53 13.73
C TYR A 469 -16.53 26.69 14.78
N THR A 470 -15.79 25.82 15.47
CA THR A 470 -16.37 24.86 16.41
C THR A 470 -16.71 25.42 17.79
N GLY A 471 -16.44 26.70 18.05
CA GLY A 471 -16.97 27.42 19.21
C GLY A 471 -18.46 27.81 19.09
N GLY A 472 -19.11 27.49 17.96
CA GLY A 472 -20.52 27.74 17.71
C GLY A 472 -20.77 28.88 16.71
N CYS A 473 -21.91 28.86 16.02
CA CYS A 473 -22.22 29.73 14.87
C CYS A 473 -22.27 31.24 15.18
N THR A 474 -22.27 31.65 16.45
CA THR A 474 -22.33 33.05 16.89
C THR A 474 -21.06 33.51 17.60
N ALA A 475 -20.10 32.62 17.82
CA ALA A 475 -18.86 32.94 18.50
C ALA A 475 -17.80 33.38 17.48
N LYS A 476 -17.13 34.50 17.73
CA LYS A 476 -15.94 34.87 16.96
C LYS A 476 -14.79 33.93 17.32
N PRO A 477 -14.05 33.37 16.34
CA PRO A 477 -12.81 32.66 16.62
C PRO A 477 -11.82 33.54 17.42
N PRO A 478 -11.05 32.97 18.37
CA PRO A 478 -10.00 33.70 19.06
C PRO A 478 -8.97 34.28 18.09
N GLY A 479 -8.58 35.54 18.27
CA GLY A 479 -7.56 36.19 17.45
C GLY A 479 -8.06 36.74 16.10
N VAL A 480 -9.38 36.76 15.84
CA VAL A 480 -9.94 37.52 14.71
C VAL A 480 -9.63 39.00 14.90
N ASP A 481 -9.11 39.63 13.84
CA ASP A 481 -8.93 41.07 13.81
C ASP A 481 -10.30 41.78 13.75
N ASP A 482 -10.57 42.66 14.72
CA ASP A 482 -11.89 43.28 14.88
C ASP A 482 -12.25 44.28 13.77
N TYR A 483 -11.28 44.74 12.98
CA TYR A 483 -11.48 45.72 11.92
C TYR A 483 -11.70 45.06 10.56
N THR A 484 -10.92 44.02 10.26
CA THR A 484 -10.93 43.32 8.98
C THR A 484 -11.76 42.04 9.00
N GLY A 485 -11.96 41.45 10.18
CA GLY A 485 -12.62 40.15 10.33
C GLY A 485 -11.74 38.95 10.00
N LEU A 486 -10.47 39.17 9.64
CA LEU A 486 -9.55 38.13 9.19
C LEU A 486 -8.76 37.50 10.35
N LEU A 487 -8.27 36.29 10.11
CA LEU A 487 -7.42 35.54 11.03
C LEU A 487 -6.01 35.39 10.49
N LYS A 488 -5.02 35.51 11.39
CA LYS A 488 -3.64 35.07 11.13
C LYS A 488 -3.51 33.59 11.39
N ILE A 489 -3.12 32.84 10.36
CA ILE A 489 -2.87 31.40 10.44
C ILE A 489 -1.39 31.16 10.14
N TYR A 490 -0.69 30.59 11.11
CA TYR A 490 0.74 30.40 11.06
C TYR A 490 1.10 29.01 10.56
N ASP A 491 2.18 28.92 9.78
CA ASP A 491 2.68 27.65 9.27
C ASP A 491 3.68 26.99 10.21
N THR A 492 3.76 25.67 10.14
CA THR A 492 4.84 24.88 10.72
C THR A 492 5.66 24.09 9.69
N CYS A 493 5.19 23.95 8.44
CA CYS A 493 5.86 23.32 7.27
C CYS A 493 4.86 22.99 6.12
N VAL A 494 3.55 23.20 6.30
CA VAL A 494 2.48 22.68 5.45
C VAL A 494 2.15 23.61 4.28
N LEU A 495 2.07 24.91 4.53
CA LEU A 495 1.69 25.91 3.53
C LEU A 495 2.81 26.15 2.51
N GLU A 496 4.06 26.19 2.96
CA GLU A 496 5.23 26.41 2.09
C GLU A 496 5.72 25.15 1.36
N ALA A 497 5.32 23.94 1.76
CA ALA A 497 5.89 22.71 1.20
C ALA A 497 5.50 22.45 -0.27
N TYR A 498 4.34 22.95 -0.71
CA TYR A 498 3.74 22.55 -1.99
C TYR A 498 3.27 23.70 -2.87
N TYR A 499 3.19 24.93 -2.33
CA TYR A 499 2.57 26.06 -3.00
C TYR A 499 3.48 27.29 -2.93
N THR A 500 3.51 28.08 -4.00
CA THR A 500 4.09 29.43 -3.92
C THR A 500 3.10 30.38 -3.24
N ALA A 501 3.56 31.54 -2.75
CA ALA A 501 2.68 32.54 -2.15
C ALA A 501 1.51 32.94 -3.07
N TYR A 502 1.71 32.95 -4.39
CA TYR A 502 0.67 33.23 -5.36
C TYR A 502 -0.36 32.11 -5.51
N ASP A 503 0.03 30.85 -5.28
CA ASP A 503 -0.85 29.68 -5.41
C ASP A 503 -1.75 29.46 -4.19
N LEU A 504 -1.42 30.13 -3.07
CA LEU A 504 -2.12 30.00 -1.80
C LEU A 504 -3.39 30.86 -1.72
N VAL A 505 -3.42 32.02 -2.36
CA VAL A 505 -4.60 32.92 -2.30
C VAL A 505 -5.82 32.25 -2.94
N GLY A 506 -6.93 32.20 -2.20
CA GLY A 506 -8.17 31.53 -2.58
C GLY A 506 -8.22 30.04 -2.26
N LYS A 507 -7.16 29.45 -1.68
CA LYS A 507 -7.20 28.07 -1.20
C LYS A 507 -7.92 27.98 0.14
N GLN A 508 -8.68 26.90 0.30
CA GLN A 508 -9.30 26.54 1.57
C GLN A 508 -8.36 25.68 2.39
N GLY A 509 -8.49 25.70 3.72
CA GLY A 509 -7.71 24.87 4.62
C GLY A 509 -8.37 24.63 5.95
N TYR A 510 -7.71 23.80 6.76
CA TYR A 510 -8.13 23.45 8.10
C TYR A 510 -7.06 23.87 9.11
N ALA A 511 -7.47 24.59 10.15
CA ALA A 511 -6.57 25.05 11.21
C ALA A 511 -7.09 24.72 12.61
N THR A 512 -6.16 24.49 13.53
CA THR A 512 -6.46 24.28 14.96
C THR A 512 -5.89 25.41 15.80
N TYR A 513 -6.60 25.79 16.85
CA TYR A 513 -6.11 26.79 17.80
C TYR A 513 -5.26 26.11 18.87
N LEU A 514 -3.98 26.50 18.95
CA LEU A 514 -3.08 26.00 19.97
C LEU A 514 -3.22 26.85 21.24
N TYR A 515 -3.63 26.25 22.36
CA TYR A 515 -3.57 26.92 23.67
C TYR A 515 -2.17 26.74 24.29
N PRO A 516 -1.58 27.79 24.89
CA PRO A 516 -0.37 27.67 25.67
C PRO A 516 -0.53 26.62 26.76
N ARG A 517 0.39 25.67 26.88
CA ARG A 517 0.63 25.01 28.16
C ARG A 517 1.37 26.01 29.04
N THR A 518 0.92 26.12 30.29
CA THR A 518 1.23 27.23 31.18
C THR A 518 2.75 27.45 31.38
N ASP A 519 3.10 28.68 31.75
CA ASP A 519 4.36 29.15 32.38
C ASP A 519 5.64 29.39 31.54
N ALA A 520 5.61 29.35 30.20
CA ALA A 520 6.74 29.83 29.38
C ALA A 520 6.61 31.33 29.01
N ALA A 521 7.66 32.12 29.26
CA ALA A 521 7.71 33.57 29.02
C ALA A 521 7.42 33.95 27.54
N ALA A 522 6.68 35.04 27.37
CA ALA A 522 5.99 35.44 26.14
C ALA A 522 6.84 36.18 25.08
N ASP A 523 8.17 36.23 25.22
CA ASP A 523 9.01 37.18 24.45
C ASP A 523 9.75 36.56 23.24
N ASP A 524 9.43 35.33 22.83
CA ASP A 524 10.01 34.73 21.62
C ASP A 524 8.91 34.40 20.59
N ALA A 525 8.97 35.03 19.43
CA ALA A 525 8.02 34.82 18.31
C ALA A 525 8.01 33.38 17.80
N TYR A 526 9.09 32.61 18.05
CA TYR A 526 9.18 31.19 17.75
C TYR A 526 8.76 30.27 18.91
N SER A 527 8.30 30.82 20.03
CA SER A 527 7.89 30.02 21.18
C SER A 527 6.73 29.09 20.79
N PRO A 528 6.89 27.76 20.93
CA PRO A 528 5.81 26.80 20.67
C PRO A 528 4.62 26.97 21.64
N CYS A 529 4.74 27.86 22.62
CA CYS A 529 3.76 28.11 23.67
C CYS A 529 2.92 29.37 23.46
N LEU A 530 3.02 30.10 22.33
CA LEU A 530 2.11 31.22 22.04
C LEU A 530 0.76 30.73 21.48
N ALA A 531 -0.32 31.38 21.91
CA ALA A 531 -1.67 31.05 21.47
C ALA A 531 -1.87 31.51 20.02
N LYS A 532 -2.01 30.56 19.08
CA LYS A 532 -2.14 30.88 17.65
C LYS A 532 -2.87 29.80 16.87
N TRP A 533 -3.48 30.20 15.74
CA TRP A 533 -4.00 29.26 14.74
C TRP A 533 -2.84 28.67 13.96
N ARG A 534 -2.82 27.34 13.84
CA ARG A 534 -1.86 26.62 13.02
C ARG A 534 -2.58 25.89 11.91
N ALA A 535 -2.12 26.11 10.68
CA ALA A 535 -2.56 25.33 9.54
C ALA A 535 -2.19 23.86 9.77
N LEU A 536 -3.18 22.98 9.61
CA LEU A 536 -2.98 21.53 9.64
C LEU A 536 -2.96 20.95 8.23
N SER A 537 -3.76 21.51 7.34
CA SER A 537 -3.84 21.08 5.94
C SER A 537 -4.53 22.11 5.03
N LEU A 538 -4.30 22.02 3.72
CA LEU A 538 -5.00 22.76 2.68
C LEU A 538 -5.86 21.85 1.80
N CYS A 539 -7.04 22.30 1.41
CA CYS A 539 -7.89 21.65 0.43
C CYS A 539 -7.17 21.58 -0.92
N GLY A 540 -6.89 20.38 -1.39
CA GLY A 540 -6.07 20.12 -2.57
C GLY A 540 -4.64 19.66 -2.26
N GLU A 541 -4.21 19.63 -0.99
CA GLU A 541 -3.07 18.81 -0.58
C GLU A 541 -3.37 17.31 -0.78
N PRO A 542 -2.35 16.47 -1.01
CA PRO A 542 -2.52 15.02 -1.14
C PRO A 542 -3.26 14.32 0.02
N GLY A 543 -3.54 15.02 1.13
CA GLY A 543 -4.26 14.51 2.30
C GLY A 543 -5.63 15.13 2.59
N CYS A 544 -6.11 16.13 1.84
CA CYS A 544 -7.43 16.76 2.07
C CYS A 544 -8.49 16.25 1.10
N SER A 545 -9.06 15.08 1.41
CA SER A 545 -10.40 14.67 0.98
C SER A 545 -11.03 13.69 1.95
#